data_AF-A0A433PET0-F1
#
_entry.id   AF-A0A433PET0-F1
#
_cell.length_a   1.000
_cell.length_b   1.000
_cell.length_c   1.000
_cell.angle_alpha   90.00
_cell.angle_beta   90.00
_cell.angle_gamma   90.00
#
_symmetry.space_group_name_H-M   'P 1'
#
loop_
_entity.id
_entity.type
_entity.pdbx_description
1 polymer ?
#
loop_
_entity_poly.entity_id
_entity_poly.type
_entity_poly.pdbx_seq_one_letter_code
_entity_poly.pdbx_strand_id
1 'polypeptide(L)'
;MEALTKFVLDPHYHEVLAIVKGVRNGVVYGAKVRFPHALVMTFLFRSASLKEHIKFIYKATKQHATNLGSFVFIYKTLMLLQKKANGDKQANIHPFLAGLIGGYIVFGENNNINNQVIRMEGRNYSFCSRVRRGRHSSIARVLLTFFSLFNIIIAQIVLYLFSRIMVGLAKMPVKHKLVEAPQSTFSMFAAVIWGIVMWQFANEREVLQPSLQASMQYLYLDSNKWDSLRNFIWHNK
;
A
#
# COMPACT_ATOMS: atom_id res chain seq x y z
N MET A 1 -17.98 -19.41 -25.24
CA MET A 1 -18.11 -18.55 -24.03
C MET A 1 -18.75 -19.30 -22.85
N GLU A 2 -19.69 -20.21 -23.09
CA GLU A 2 -20.35 -20.99 -22.03
C GLU A 2 -19.41 -21.95 -21.29
N ALA A 3 -18.54 -22.68 -22.01
CA ALA A 3 -17.57 -23.60 -21.38
C ALA A 3 -16.61 -22.88 -20.40
N LEU A 4 -16.12 -21.70 -20.78
CA LEU A 4 -15.26 -20.88 -19.92
C LEU A 4 -16.03 -20.30 -18.73
N THR A 5 -17.30 -19.95 -18.92
CA THR A 5 -18.15 -19.47 -17.81
C THR A 5 -18.44 -20.59 -16.81
N LYS A 6 -18.69 -21.81 -17.30
CA LYS A 6 -18.85 -23.01 -16.47
C LYS A 6 -17.58 -23.34 -15.67
N PHE A 7 -16.41 -23.24 -16.31
CA PHE A 7 -15.12 -23.44 -15.65
C PHE A 7 -14.83 -22.38 -14.57
N VAL A 8 -15.14 -21.11 -14.84
CA VAL A 8 -14.91 -20.00 -13.90
C VAL A 8 -15.84 -20.09 -12.68
N LEU A 9 -17.03 -20.67 -12.82
CA LEU A 9 -18.01 -20.83 -11.74
C LEU A 9 -17.85 -22.13 -10.95
N ASP A 10 -16.91 -22.99 -11.33
CA ASP A 10 -16.68 -24.26 -10.64
C ASP A 10 -16.08 -24.03 -9.24
N PRO A 11 -16.72 -24.52 -8.16
CA PRO A 11 -16.21 -24.42 -6.80
C PRO A 11 -14.83 -25.04 -6.61
N HIS A 12 -14.45 -26.04 -7.41
CA HIS A 12 -13.16 -26.70 -7.33
C HIS A 12 -11.98 -25.77 -7.65
N TYR A 13 -12.17 -24.85 -8.61
CA TYR A 13 -11.13 -23.90 -9.03
C TYR A 13 -11.23 -22.54 -8.30
N HIS A 14 -12.23 -22.35 -7.44
CA HIS A 14 -12.52 -21.07 -6.81
C HIS A 14 -11.29 -20.49 -6.06
N GLU A 15 -10.57 -21.30 -5.30
CA GLU A 15 -9.41 -20.79 -4.53
C GLU A 15 -8.27 -20.32 -5.45
N VAL A 16 -8.02 -21.02 -6.55
CA VAL A 16 -6.97 -20.67 -7.53
C VAL A 16 -7.40 -19.45 -8.35
N LEU A 17 -8.65 -19.41 -8.80
CA LEU A 17 -9.22 -18.30 -9.54
C LEU A 17 -9.27 -17.01 -8.70
N ALA A 18 -9.50 -17.13 -7.39
CA ALA A 18 -9.45 -16.01 -6.46
C ALA A 18 -8.04 -15.42 -6.33
N ILE A 19 -6.98 -16.25 -6.44
CA ILE A 19 -5.60 -15.77 -6.51
C ILE A 19 -5.39 -14.97 -7.80
N VAL A 20 -5.76 -15.54 -8.95
CA VAL A 20 -5.60 -14.89 -10.26
C VAL A 20 -6.36 -13.55 -10.32
N LYS A 21 -7.61 -13.54 -9.86
CA LYS A 21 -8.43 -12.33 -9.77
C LYS A 21 -7.84 -11.33 -8.78
N GLY A 22 -7.31 -11.80 -7.65
CA GLY A 22 -6.62 -10.96 -6.67
C GLY A 22 -5.40 -10.25 -7.25
N VAL A 23 -4.57 -10.96 -8.01
CA VAL A 23 -3.41 -10.37 -8.70
C VAL A 23 -3.85 -9.32 -9.71
N ARG A 24 -4.87 -9.61 -10.53
CA ARG A 24 -5.48 -8.65 -11.45
C ARG A 24 -5.96 -7.40 -10.72
N ASN A 25 -6.67 -7.58 -9.60
CA ASN A 25 -7.16 -6.48 -8.79
C ASN A 25 -6.01 -5.63 -8.23
N GLY A 26 -4.96 -6.28 -7.72
CA GLY A 26 -3.75 -5.59 -7.25
C GLY A 26 -3.09 -4.74 -8.34
N VAL A 27 -2.92 -5.30 -9.54
CA VAL A 27 -2.31 -4.57 -10.66
C VAL A 27 -3.20 -3.39 -11.10
N VAL A 28 -4.51 -3.60 -11.24
CA VAL A 28 -5.46 -2.56 -11.67
C VAL A 28 -5.57 -1.45 -10.63
N TYR A 29 -5.73 -1.80 -9.36
CA TYR A 29 -5.83 -0.82 -8.28
C TYR A 29 -4.52 -0.04 -8.10
N GLY A 30 -3.38 -0.74 -8.11
CA GLY A 30 -2.07 -0.11 -8.02
C GLY A 30 -1.82 0.88 -9.15
N ALA A 31 -2.20 0.53 -10.39
CA ALA A 31 -2.13 1.45 -11.51
C ALA A 31 -3.06 2.66 -11.33
N LYS A 32 -4.34 2.42 -10.95
CA LYS A 32 -5.35 3.47 -10.75
C LYS A 32 -4.94 4.52 -9.72
N VAL A 33 -4.28 4.11 -8.64
CA VAL A 33 -3.84 5.04 -7.58
C VAL A 33 -2.50 5.69 -7.92
N ARG A 34 -1.53 4.92 -8.44
CA ARG A 34 -0.16 5.41 -8.64
C ARG A 34 -0.01 6.28 -9.89
N PHE A 35 -0.75 5.99 -10.96
CA PHE A 35 -0.62 6.71 -12.22
C PHE A 35 -0.99 8.20 -12.08
N PRO A 36 -2.17 8.59 -11.54
CA PRO A 36 -2.51 10.00 -11.38
C PRO A 36 -1.54 10.74 -10.45
N HIS A 37 -1.11 10.10 -9.37
CA HIS A 37 -0.13 10.67 -8.45
C HIS A 37 1.23 10.90 -9.13
N ALA A 38 1.76 9.90 -9.85
CA ALA A 38 3.01 10.01 -10.56
C ALA A 38 2.93 11.06 -11.68
N LEU A 39 1.80 11.16 -12.36
CA LEU A 39 1.53 12.16 -13.38
C LEU A 39 1.63 13.58 -12.79
N VAL A 40 0.83 13.88 -11.76
CA VAL A 40 0.79 15.19 -11.11
C VAL A 40 2.16 15.57 -10.53
N MET A 41 2.81 14.65 -9.81
CA MET A 41 4.11 14.95 -9.20
C MET A 41 5.22 15.17 -10.24
N THR A 42 5.17 14.47 -11.37
CA THR A 42 6.17 14.61 -12.43
C THR A 42 6.00 15.92 -13.19
N PHE A 43 4.76 16.31 -13.52
CA PHE A 43 4.49 17.56 -14.23
C PHE A 43 4.69 18.80 -13.35
N LEU A 44 4.33 18.74 -12.06
CA LEU A 44 4.43 19.89 -11.16
C LEU A 44 5.84 20.13 -10.59
N PHE A 45 6.60 19.06 -10.31
CA PHE A 45 7.83 19.18 -9.50
C PHE A 45 9.10 18.66 -10.17
N ARG A 46 9.02 18.11 -11.39
CA ARG A 46 10.19 17.58 -12.10
C ARG A 46 10.41 18.28 -13.43
N SER A 47 11.47 19.09 -13.50
CA SER A 47 11.98 19.63 -14.76
C SER A 47 12.78 18.56 -15.48
N ALA A 48 12.18 17.90 -16.47
CA ALA A 48 12.81 16.90 -17.33
C ALA A 48 12.13 16.88 -18.70
N SER A 49 12.68 16.14 -19.66
CA SER A 49 12.06 16.00 -20.98
C SER A 49 10.76 15.16 -20.92
N LEU A 50 9.85 15.38 -21.87
CA LEU A 50 8.59 14.61 -21.96
C LEU A 50 8.83 13.09 -22.01
N LYS A 51 9.90 12.65 -22.69
CA LYS A 51 10.27 11.24 -22.78
C LYS A 51 10.67 10.67 -21.41
N GLU A 52 11.38 11.44 -20.59
CA GLU A 52 11.76 11.03 -19.24
C GLU A 52 10.58 11.06 -18.27
N HIS A 53 9.66 12.00 -18.44
CA HIS A 53 8.40 12.04 -17.68
C HIS A 53 7.60 10.78 -17.91
N ILE A 54 7.33 10.42 -19.18
CA ILE A 54 6.57 9.22 -19.54
C ILE A 54 7.28 7.97 -19.02
N LYS A 55 8.60 7.85 -19.23
CA LYS A 55 9.39 6.70 -18.75
C LYS A 55 9.34 6.56 -17.24
N PHE A 56 9.40 7.67 -16.51
CA PHE A 56 9.33 7.66 -15.05
C PHE A 56 7.94 7.28 -14.55
N ILE A 57 6.88 7.90 -15.09
CA ILE A 57 5.49 7.60 -14.73
C ILE A 57 5.22 6.11 -14.97
N TYR A 58 5.60 5.59 -16.14
CA TYR A 58 5.44 4.18 -16.48
C TYR A 58 6.21 3.28 -15.52
N LYS A 59 7.51 3.54 -15.28
CA LYS A 59 8.33 2.71 -14.38
C LYS A 59 7.79 2.73 -12.94
N ALA A 60 7.42 3.90 -12.43
CA ALA A 60 6.89 4.04 -11.08
C ALA A 60 5.52 3.36 -10.91
N THR A 61 4.65 3.49 -11.91
CA THR A 61 3.33 2.85 -11.92
C THR A 61 3.48 1.33 -12.04
N LYS A 62 4.29 0.84 -12.98
CA LYS A 62 4.56 -0.58 -13.18
C LYS A 62 5.14 -1.20 -11.91
N GLN A 63 6.17 -0.59 -11.31
CA GLN A 63 6.76 -1.13 -10.08
C GLN A 63 5.72 -1.26 -8.96
N HIS A 64 4.92 -0.22 -8.73
CA HIS A 64 3.91 -0.25 -7.68
C HIS A 64 2.82 -1.29 -7.95
N ALA A 65 2.31 -1.33 -9.18
CA ALA A 65 1.28 -2.30 -9.58
C ALA A 65 1.80 -3.74 -9.52
N THR A 66 3.04 -4.00 -9.95
CA THR A 66 3.69 -5.31 -9.85
C THR A 66 3.91 -5.72 -8.40
N ASN A 67 4.42 -4.83 -7.54
CA ASN A 67 4.59 -5.14 -6.12
C ASN A 67 3.25 -5.53 -5.48
N LEU A 68 2.19 -4.77 -5.77
CA LEU A 68 0.87 -5.04 -5.21
C LEU A 68 0.29 -6.37 -5.71
N GLY A 69 0.44 -6.67 -7.00
CA GLY A 69 0.08 -7.97 -7.57
C GLY A 69 0.87 -9.14 -6.96
N SER A 70 2.20 -9.02 -6.88
CA SER A 70 3.07 -10.04 -6.29
C SER A 70 2.77 -10.29 -4.82
N PHE A 71 2.47 -9.23 -4.05
CA PHE A 71 2.11 -9.37 -2.65
C PHE A 71 0.79 -10.13 -2.48
N VAL A 72 -0.23 -9.81 -3.30
CA VAL A 72 -1.52 -10.54 -3.28
C VAL A 72 -1.33 -12.00 -3.65
N PHE A 73 -0.50 -12.29 -4.66
CA PHE A 73 -0.17 -13.65 -5.07
C PHE A 73 0.44 -14.45 -3.92
N ILE A 74 1.51 -13.92 -3.32
CA ILE A 74 2.24 -14.58 -2.23
C ILE A 74 1.31 -14.77 -1.03
N TYR A 75 0.61 -13.71 -0.61
CA TYR A 75 -0.27 -13.76 0.56
C TYR A 75 -1.36 -14.82 0.41
N LYS A 76 -2.12 -14.80 -0.70
CA LYS A 76 -3.21 -15.77 -0.91
C LYS A 76 -2.69 -17.19 -1.08
N THR A 77 -1.54 -17.37 -1.74
CA THR A 77 -0.90 -18.69 -1.88
C THR A 77 -0.48 -19.24 -0.52
N LEU A 78 0.18 -18.43 0.31
CA LEU A 78 0.57 -18.84 1.66
C LEU A 78 -0.64 -19.12 2.55
N MET A 79 -1.67 -18.29 2.52
CA MET A 79 -2.92 -18.53 3.24
C MET A 79 -3.57 -19.86 2.84
N LEU A 80 -3.55 -20.19 1.53
CA LEU A 80 -4.07 -21.45 1.03
C LEU A 80 -3.23 -22.65 1.51
N LEU A 81 -1.90 -22.56 1.42
CA LEU A 81 -1.00 -23.61 1.89
C LEU A 81 -1.12 -23.84 3.40
N GLN A 82 -1.18 -22.75 4.19
CA GLN A 82 -1.35 -22.82 5.64
C GLN A 82 -2.72 -23.39 6.03
N LYS A 83 -3.78 -23.00 5.32
CA LYS A 83 -5.12 -23.59 5.51
C LYS A 83 -5.10 -25.10 5.25
N LYS A 84 -4.52 -25.55 4.14
CA LYS A 84 -4.41 -26.97 3.81
C LYS A 84 -3.55 -27.75 4.82
N ALA A 85 -2.44 -27.16 5.27
CA ALA A 85 -1.57 -27.75 6.29
C ALA A 85 -2.24 -27.86 7.67
N ASN A 86 -3.24 -27.02 7.95
CA ASN A 86 -3.97 -26.98 9.21
C ASN A 86 -5.35 -27.68 9.12
N GLY A 87 -5.48 -28.71 8.28
CA GLY A 87 -6.71 -29.50 8.14
C GLY A 87 -7.91 -28.68 7.63
N ASP A 88 -7.66 -27.82 6.63
CA ASP A 88 -8.62 -26.90 6.02
C ASP A 88 -9.19 -25.81 6.94
N LYS A 89 -8.60 -25.63 8.12
CA LYS A 89 -8.98 -24.58 9.08
C LYS A 89 -8.04 -23.37 8.98
N GLN A 90 -8.61 -22.19 8.84
CA GLN A 90 -7.84 -20.94 8.92
C GLN A 90 -7.57 -20.59 10.39
N ALA A 91 -6.31 -20.52 10.80
CA ALA A 91 -5.92 -20.04 12.12
C ALA A 91 -5.65 -18.54 12.10
N ASN A 92 -5.85 -17.87 13.23
CA ASN A 92 -5.69 -16.42 13.38
C ASN A 92 -4.25 -15.92 13.09
N ILE A 93 -3.26 -16.81 13.20
CA ILE A 93 -1.84 -16.50 12.93
C ILE A 93 -1.47 -16.61 11.44
N HIS A 94 -2.26 -17.30 10.61
CA HIS A 94 -1.95 -17.46 9.18
C HIS A 94 -1.81 -16.12 8.45
N PRO A 95 -2.72 -15.14 8.63
CA PRO A 95 -2.61 -13.82 8.01
C PRO A 95 -1.34 -13.07 8.40
N PHE A 96 -0.90 -13.20 9.66
CA PHE A 96 0.32 -12.58 10.16
C PHE A 96 1.54 -13.14 9.44
N LEU A 97 1.69 -14.47 9.42
CA LEU A 97 2.84 -15.15 8.81
C LEU A 97 2.88 -14.94 7.29
N ALA A 98 1.73 -15.02 6.62
CA ALA A 98 1.62 -14.75 5.19
C ALA A 98 1.98 -13.29 4.86
N GLY A 99 1.55 -12.33 5.69
CA GLY A 99 1.90 -10.92 5.58
C GLY A 99 3.38 -10.65 5.84
N LEU A 100 3.98 -11.34 6.82
CA LEU A 100 5.39 -11.21 7.15
C LEU A 100 6.29 -11.70 6.01
N ILE A 101 6.03 -12.90 5.50
CA ILE A 101 6.80 -13.49 4.41
C ILE A 101 6.60 -12.68 3.11
N GLY A 102 5.36 -12.36 2.78
CA GLY A 102 5.06 -11.52 1.60
C GLY A 102 5.69 -10.13 1.71
N GLY A 103 5.70 -9.55 2.91
CA GLY A 103 6.27 -8.24 3.19
C GLY A 103 7.77 -8.22 2.95
N TYR A 104 8.46 -9.25 3.46
CA TYR A 104 9.88 -9.43 3.26
C TYR A 104 10.26 -9.61 1.79
N ILE A 105 9.54 -10.47 1.06
CA ILE A 105 9.86 -10.79 -0.34
C ILE A 105 9.59 -9.58 -1.26
N VAL A 106 8.45 -8.90 -1.09
CA VAL A 106 8.02 -7.86 -2.04
C VAL A 106 8.59 -6.49 -1.71
N PHE A 107 8.68 -6.16 -0.41
CA PHE A 107 9.10 -4.84 0.05
C PHE A 107 10.49 -4.84 0.69
N GLY A 108 11.15 -6.00 0.77
CA GLY A 108 12.49 -6.12 1.33
C GLY A 108 13.59 -5.61 0.42
N GLU A 109 13.39 -5.54 -0.89
CA GLU A 109 14.39 -4.95 -1.78
C GLU A 109 14.34 -3.42 -1.75
N ASN A 110 15.50 -2.84 -1.48
CA ASN A 110 15.74 -1.41 -1.29
C ASN A 110 15.59 -0.65 -2.62
N ASN A 111 14.36 -0.41 -3.06
CA ASN A 111 14.07 0.33 -4.27
C ASN A 111 14.12 1.85 -4.01
N ASN A 112 14.60 2.62 -4.99
CA ASN A 112 14.88 4.08 -4.98
C ASN A 112 13.77 5.03 -4.47
N ILE A 113 12.62 4.52 -4.06
CA ILE A 113 11.58 5.27 -3.32
C ILE A 113 12.02 5.50 -1.87
N ASN A 114 12.78 4.58 -1.25
CA ASN A 114 13.33 4.76 0.10
C ASN A 114 14.37 5.92 0.13
N ASN A 115 15.11 6.10 -0.97
CA ASN A 115 16.09 7.18 -1.14
C ASN A 115 15.45 8.57 -1.36
N GLN A 116 14.14 8.67 -1.61
CA GLN A 116 13.47 9.98 -1.74
C GLN A 116 13.31 10.70 -0.41
N VAL A 117 13.25 9.97 0.72
CA VAL A 117 13.21 10.59 2.05
C VAL A 117 14.49 11.39 2.33
N ILE A 118 15.63 10.91 1.82
CA ILE A 118 16.96 11.52 1.99
C ILE A 118 17.17 12.71 1.04
N ARG A 119 16.58 12.72 -0.16
CA ARG A 119 16.84 13.78 -1.17
C ARG A 119 15.92 15.00 -1.07
N MET A 120 14.81 14.91 -0.31
CA MET A 120 13.87 16.03 -0.10
C MET A 120 14.25 16.98 1.04
N GLU A 121 15.32 16.68 1.78
CA GLU A 121 15.74 17.47 2.94
C GLU A 121 16.39 18.83 2.57
N GLY A 122 16.67 19.07 1.28
CA GLY A 122 17.33 20.28 0.80
C GLY A 122 16.45 21.40 0.22
N ARG A 123 15.11 21.28 0.16
CA ARG A 123 14.26 22.27 -0.56
C ARG A 123 13.02 22.81 0.15
N ASN A 124 12.75 22.41 1.40
CA ASN A 124 11.47 22.75 2.07
C ASN A 124 11.50 23.93 3.05
N TYR A 125 12.62 24.65 3.20
CA TYR A 125 12.72 25.72 4.20
C TYR A 125 12.10 27.08 3.81
N SER A 126 11.56 27.26 2.60
CA SER A 126 11.17 28.61 2.14
C SER A 126 9.69 28.87 1.89
N PHE A 127 8.76 27.94 2.17
CA PHE A 127 7.35 28.13 1.79
C PHE A 127 6.41 28.53 2.95
N CYS A 128 6.85 28.44 4.21
CA CYS A 128 6.00 28.69 5.38
C CYS A 128 6.00 30.17 5.80
N SER A 129 5.48 31.09 4.97
CA SER A 129 5.38 32.50 5.40
C SER A 129 4.30 33.35 4.71
N ARG A 130 3.21 32.77 4.17
CA ARG A 130 2.12 33.62 3.65
C ARG A 130 0.76 32.94 3.53
N VAL A 131 -0.09 33.04 4.56
CA VAL A 131 -1.55 33.27 4.42
C VAL A 131 -2.11 33.77 5.77
N ARG A 132 -2.87 34.87 5.70
CA ARG A 132 -3.31 35.73 6.81
C ARG A 132 -4.86 35.76 6.87
N ARG A 133 -5.40 35.39 8.03
CA ARG A 133 -6.50 36.00 8.85
C ARG A 133 -7.80 36.60 8.21
N GLY A 134 -8.97 36.08 8.67
CA GLY A 134 -10.28 36.76 8.91
C GLY A 134 -11.50 36.20 8.11
N ARG A 135 -12.79 36.19 8.51
CA ARG A 135 -13.61 36.25 9.76
C ARG A 135 -15.10 35.90 9.39
N HIS A 136 -15.84 35.22 10.31
CA HIS A 136 -17.30 34.86 10.50
C HIS A 136 -18.35 34.94 9.33
N SER A 137 -19.46 34.17 9.22
CA SER A 137 -20.36 33.54 10.21
C SER A 137 -21.18 32.29 9.74
N SER A 138 -21.13 31.83 8.47
CA SER A 138 -21.50 30.43 8.08
C SER A 138 -20.38 29.42 8.39
N ILE A 139 -19.48 29.90 9.23
CA ILE A 139 -18.09 29.54 9.32
C ILE A 139 -17.91 28.45 10.36
N ALA A 140 -18.86 28.14 11.24
CA ALA A 140 -18.73 27.03 12.19
C ALA A 140 -18.76 25.65 11.50
N ARG A 141 -19.63 25.44 10.49
CA ARG A 141 -19.66 24.18 9.72
C ARG A 141 -18.49 24.08 8.75
N VAL A 142 -18.21 25.15 8.00
CA VAL A 142 -17.03 25.21 7.12
C VAL A 142 -15.75 25.13 7.93
N LEU A 143 -15.64 25.78 9.10
CA LEU A 143 -14.51 25.63 10.02
C LEU A 143 -14.47 24.25 10.61
N LEU A 144 -15.57 23.59 11.00
CA LEU A 144 -15.47 22.21 11.51
C LEU A 144 -14.98 21.24 10.42
N THR A 145 -15.40 21.42 9.17
CA THR A 145 -14.84 20.67 8.03
C THR A 145 -13.39 21.07 7.75
N PHE A 146 -13.06 22.36 7.84
CA PHE A 146 -11.71 22.89 7.68
C PHE A 146 -10.80 22.51 8.85
N PHE A 147 -11.34 22.33 10.05
CA PHE A 147 -10.67 21.95 11.30
C PHE A 147 -10.49 20.43 11.34
N SER A 148 -11.43 19.66 10.80
CA SER A 148 -11.24 18.24 10.49
C SER A 148 -10.12 18.06 9.46
N LEU A 149 -10.13 18.82 8.35
CA LEU A 149 -9.07 18.82 7.35
C LEU A 149 -7.74 19.34 7.91
N PHE A 150 -7.76 20.34 8.80
CA PHE A 150 -6.58 20.89 9.48
C PHE A 150 -6.02 19.90 10.50
N ASN A 151 -6.85 19.18 11.25
CA ASN A 151 -6.41 18.09 12.13
C ASN A 151 -5.82 16.93 11.32
N ILE A 152 -6.40 16.60 10.17
CA ILE A 152 -5.83 15.60 9.26
C ILE A 152 -4.47 16.08 8.74
N ILE A 153 -4.34 17.32 8.26
CA ILE A 153 -3.07 17.85 7.74
C ILE A 153 -2.01 17.99 8.84
N ILE A 154 -2.38 18.47 10.03
CA ILE A 154 -1.47 18.55 11.17
C ILE A 154 -1.02 17.14 11.57
N ALA A 155 -1.93 16.17 11.65
CA ALA A 155 -1.56 14.79 11.95
C ALA A 155 -0.62 14.20 10.88
N GLN A 156 -0.86 14.48 9.59
CA GLN A 156 0.04 14.06 8.51
C GLN A 156 1.44 14.67 8.67
N ILE A 157 1.54 15.96 9.00
CA ILE A 157 2.82 16.65 9.23
C ILE A 157 3.52 16.11 10.48
N VAL A 158 2.78 15.92 11.58
CA VAL A 158 3.32 15.44 12.86
C VAL A 158 3.78 13.99 12.74
N LEU A 159 3.00 13.10 12.13
CA LEU A 159 3.38 11.70 11.90
C LEU A 159 4.57 11.59 10.94
N TYR A 160 4.64 12.46 9.93
CA TYR A 160 5.80 12.56 9.05
C TYR A 160 7.05 13.00 9.81
N LEU A 161 6.95 14.03 10.63
CA LEU A 161 8.05 14.50 11.48
C LEU A 161 8.48 13.42 12.47
N PHE A 162 7.51 12.76 13.12
CA PHE A 162 7.75 11.63 14.03
C PHE A 162 8.53 10.51 13.33
N SER A 163 8.09 10.09 12.13
CA SER A 163 8.81 9.09 11.34
C SER A 163 10.26 9.50 11.04
N ARG A 164 10.51 10.77 10.69
CA ARG A 164 11.87 11.28 10.45
C ARG A 164 12.74 11.28 11.69
N ILE A 165 12.20 11.73 12.82
CA ILE A 165 12.92 11.74 14.11
C ILE A 165 13.24 10.30 14.52
N MET A 166 12.29 9.37 14.42
CA MET A 166 12.50 7.96 14.74
C MET A 166 13.59 7.32 13.86
N VAL A 167 13.60 7.59 12.56
CA VAL A 167 14.69 7.13 11.67
C VAL A 167 16.04 7.74 12.06
N GLY A 168 16.07 9.01 12.44
CA GLY A 168 17.27 9.68 12.94
C GLY A 168 17.80 9.03 14.22
N LEU A 169 16.92 8.80 15.20
CA LEU A 169 17.24 8.13 16.46
C LEU A 169 17.73 6.70 16.24
N ALA A 170 17.09 5.93 15.36
CA ALA A 170 17.49 4.57 15.01
C ALA A 170 18.90 4.51 14.37
N LYS A 171 19.32 5.57 13.67
CA LYS A 171 20.66 5.68 13.08
C LYS A 171 21.75 6.09 14.08
N MET A 172 21.40 6.69 15.23
CA MET A 172 22.39 7.10 16.23
C MET A 172 23.22 5.95 16.78
N PRO A 173 22.66 4.83 17.29
CA PRO A 173 23.48 3.73 17.85
C PRO A 173 24.37 3.06 16.80
N VAL A 174 23.93 3.00 15.54
CA VAL A 174 24.75 2.55 14.40
C VAL A 174 25.95 3.47 14.20
N LYS A 175 25.74 4.80 14.23
CA LYS A 175 26.81 5.80 14.14
C LYS A 175 27.79 5.71 15.31
N HIS A 176 27.28 5.43 16.51
CA HIS A 176 28.10 5.26 17.72
C HIS A 176 28.77 3.88 17.82
N LYS A 177 28.72 3.04 16.76
CA LYS A 177 29.29 1.68 16.70
C LYS A 177 28.80 0.74 17.81
N LEU A 178 27.64 1.03 18.42
CA LEU A 178 27.06 0.20 19.47
C LEU A 178 26.32 -1.03 18.89
N VAL A 179 25.92 -0.97 17.62
CA VAL A 179 25.21 -2.03 16.89
C VAL A 179 25.71 -2.04 15.44
N GLU A 180 26.18 -3.19 14.95
CA GLU A 180 26.48 -3.36 13.52
C GLU A 180 25.18 -3.26 12.71
N ALA A 181 25.13 -2.37 11.72
CA ALA A 181 23.93 -2.19 10.90
C ALA A 181 23.64 -3.46 10.10
N PRO A 182 22.56 -4.21 10.41
CA PRO A 182 22.14 -5.31 9.57
C PRO A 182 21.75 -4.74 8.20
N GLN A 183 22.29 -5.29 7.11
CA GLN A 183 21.97 -4.83 5.74
C GLN A 183 20.47 -4.91 5.41
N SER A 184 19.68 -5.63 6.21
CA SER A 184 18.25 -5.91 6.02
C SER A 184 17.32 -5.25 7.05
N THR A 185 17.77 -4.22 7.81
CA THR A 185 16.93 -3.59 8.86
C THR A 185 15.59 -3.09 8.31
N PHE A 186 15.60 -2.43 7.15
CA PHE A 186 14.38 -1.91 6.54
C PHE A 186 13.44 -3.02 6.09
N SER A 187 13.99 -4.09 5.52
CA SER A 187 13.25 -5.23 4.99
C SER A 187 12.57 -6.03 6.09
N MET A 188 13.28 -6.28 7.19
CA MET A 188 12.71 -6.91 8.38
C MET A 188 11.62 -6.05 9.03
N PHE A 189 11.85 -4.74 9.13
CA PHE A 189 10.84 -3.82 9.65
C PHE A 189 9.59 -3.82 8.78
N ALA A 190 9.75 -3.71 7.45
CA ALA A 190 8.64 -3.76 6.50
C ALA A 190 7.89 -5.09 6.60
N ALA A 191 8.58 -6.22 6.73
CA ALA A 191 7.98 -7.54 6.91
C ALA A 191 7.10 -7.60 8.16
N VAL A 192 7.61 -7.15 9.32
CA VAL A 192 6.85 -7.15 10.57
C VAL A 192 5.61 -6.26 10.47
N ILE A 193 5.76 -5.03 9.94
CA ILE A 193 4.63 -4.12 9.76
C ILE A 193 3.57 -4.71 8.84
N TRP A 194 3.97 -5.31 7.71
CA TRP A 194 3.02 -5.98 6.81
C TRP A 194 2.36 -7.20 7.47
N GLY A 195 3.08 -7.97 8.28
CA GLY A 195 2.51 -9.06 9.09
C GLY A 195 1.41 -8.55 10.02
N ILE A 196 1.68 -7.47 10.77
CA ILE A 196 0.70 -6.84 11.68
C ILE A 196 -0.49 -6.32 10.88
N VAL A 197 -0.28 -5.62 9.77
CA VAL A 197 -1.36 -5.08 8.91
C VAL A 197 -2.27 -6.20 8.40
N MET A 198 -1.69 -7.31 7.92
CA MET A 198 -2.48 -8.44 7.42
C MET A 198 -3.22 -9.17 8.54
N TRP A 199 -2.62 -9.26 9.73
CA TRP A 199 -3.29 -9.79 10.92
C TRP A 199 -4.46 -8.91 11.36
N GLN A 200 -4.25 -7.61 11.44
CA GLN A 200 -5.28 -6.63 11.79
C GLN A 200 -6.43 -6.65 10.78
N PHE A 201 -6.11 -6.75 9.47
CA PHE A 201 -7.13 -6.86 8.43
C PHE A 201 -7.94 -8.16 8.51
N ALA A 202 -7.37 -9.24 9.04
CA ALA A 202 -8.11 -10.48 9.21
C ALA A 202 -9.04 -10.42 10.45
N ASN A 203 -8.56 -9.85 11.55
CA ASN A 203 -9.22 -9.94 12.86
C ASN A 203 -10.02 -8.68 13.24
N GLU A 204 -9.50 -7.47 13.02
CA GLU A 204 -10.15 -6.20 13.43
C GLU A 204 -9.91 -5.11 12.38
N ARG A 205 -10.65 -5.22 11.27
CA ARG A 205 -10.53 -4.35 10.09
C ARG A 205 -10.82 -2.89 10.40
N GLU A 206 -11.75 -2.64 11.30
CA GLU A 206 -12.25 -1.31 11.64
C GLU A 206 -11.19 -0.41 12.30
N VAL A 207 -10.14 -1.00 12.89
CA VAL A 207 -9.01 -0.28 13.49
C VAL A 207 -8.05 0.28 12.42
N LEU A 208 -8.04 -0.30 11.21
CA LEU A 208 -7.13 0.14 10.14
C LEU A 208 -7.53 1.49 9.57
N GLN A 209 -6.59 2.20 8.95
CA GLN A 209 -6.92 3.44 8.24
C GLN A 209 -7.94 3.16 7.11
N PRO A 210 -9.00 3.97 6.94
CA PRO A 210 -10.06 3.72 5.95
C PRO A 210 -9.57 3.53 4.51
N SER A 211 -8.53 4.27 4.09
CA SER A 211 -7.92 4.11 2.77
C SER A 211 -7.23 2.76 2.60
N LEU A 212 -6.55 2.28 3.65
CA LEU A 212 -5.90 0.98 3.65
C LEU A 212 -6.97 -0.13 3.64
N GLN A 213 -8.00 -0.01 4.47
CA GLN A 213 -9.14 -0.93 4.44
C GLN A 213 -9.76 -1.04 3.04
N ALA A 214 -10.06 0.10 2.39
CA ALA A 214 -10.67 0.13 1.06
C ALA A 214 -9.80 -0.56 0.00
N SER A 215 -8.48 -0.34 0.04
CA SER A 215 -7.54 -1.03 -0.86
C SER A 215 -7.54 -2.54 -0.59
N MET A 216 -7.39 -2.97 0.66
CA MET A 216 -7.34 -4.39 1.01
C MET A 216 -8.66 -5.12 0.70
N GLN A 217 -9.80 -4.46 0.89
CA GLN A 217 -11.11 -4.96 0.49
C GLN A 217 -11.15 -5.28 -1.02
N TYR A 218 -10.74 -4.32 -1.86
CA TYR A 218 -10.72 -4.50 -3.31
C TYR A 218 -9.76 -5.62 -3.77
N LEU A 219 -8.61 -5.72 -3.12
CA LEU A 219 -7.55 -6.68 -3.46
C LEU A 219 -7.91 -8.11 -3.03
N TYR A 220 -8.41 -8.30 -1.80
CA TYR A 220 -8.49 -9.62 -1.16
C TYR A 220 -9.89 -10.19 -1.05
N LEU A 221 -10.89 -9.34 -0.81
CA LEU A 221 -12.27 -9.77 -0.51
C LEU A 221 -13.12 -9.72 -1.78
N ASP A 222 -13.03 -8.64 -2.54
CA ASP A 222 -13.74 -8.52 -3.82
C ASP A 222 -13.18 -9.48 -4.88
N SER A 223 -11.92 -9.91 -4.71
CA SER A 223 -11.34 -10.96 -5.54
C SER A 223 -11.98 -12.34 -5.34
N ASN A 224 -12.67 -12.57 -4.22
CA ASN A 224 -13.30 -13.87 -3.91
C ASN A 224 -14.76 -13.95 -4.42
N LYS A 225 -15.28 -12.89 -5.04
CA LYS A 225 -16.67 -12.84 -5.50
C LYS A 225 -16.70 -12.58 -6.99
N TRP A 226 -17.32 -13.48 -7.76
CA TRP A 226 -17.65 -13.27 -9.16
C TRP A 226 -18.83 -14.15 -9.55
N ASP A 227 -19.58 -13.67 -10.53
CA ASP A 227 -20.85 -14.21 -11.02
C ASP A 227 -20.80 -14.44 -12.55
N SER A 228 -19.86 -13.78 -13.24
CA SER A 228 -19.67 -13.93 -14.69
C SER A 228 -18.20 -13.80 -15.10
N LEU A 229 -17.87 -14.31 -16.30
CA LEU A 229 -16.53 -14.19 -16.89
C LEU A 229 -16.14 -12.72 -17.13
N ARG A 230 -17.12 -11.84 -17.40
CA ARG A 230 -16.91 -10.38 -17.51
C ARG A 230 -16.49 -9.76 -16.17
N ASN A 231 -17.07 -10.23 -15.07
CA ASN A 231 -16.75 -9.80 -13.70
C ASN A 231 -15.52 -10.51 -13.13
N PHE A 232 -15.05 -11.55 -13.80
CA PHE A 232 -13.75 -12.16 -13.54
C PHE A 232 -12.60 -11.40 -14.23
N ILE A 233 -12.78 -10.99 -15.49
CA ILE A 233 -11.72 -10.37 -16.30
C ILE A 233 -11.70 -8.84 -16.19
N TRP A 234 -12.85 -8.18 -16.27
CA TRP A 234 -12.92 -6.74 -16.55
C TRP A 234 -13.44 -5.92 -15.36
N HIS A 235 -14.62 -6.23 -14.81
CA HIS A 235 -15.20 -5.48 -13.69
C HIS A 235 -15.05 -6.20 -12.35
N ASN A 236 -15.18 -5.44 -11.26
CA ASN A 236 -15.24 -5.95 -9.89
C ASN A 236 -16.61 -5.47 -9.37
N LYS A 237 -17.65 -6.28 -9.62
CA LYS A 237 -19.09 -5.98 -9.67
C LYS A 237 -19.59 -5.55 -11.05
#